data_AF-A0A6L8Q243-F1
#
_entry.id   AF-A0A6L8Q243-F1
#
_cell.length_a   1.000
_cell.length_b   1.000
_cell.length_c   1.000
_cell.angle_alpha   90.00
_cell.angle_beta   90.00
_cell.angle_gamma   90.00
#
_symmetry.space_group_name_H-M   'P 1'
#
loop_
_entity.id
_entity.type
_entity.pdbx_description
1 polymer ?
#
loop_
_entity_poly.entity_id
_entity_poly.type
_entity_poly.pdbx_seq_one_letter_code
_entity_poly.pdbx_strand_id
1 'polypeptide(L)'
;MTAILNSLVTVLGAWLVVSPYLLGTRGVALAIAIAAGAIALVLSIVAIKQEAYKPTLDYVLCALGIALALWGIVGWIAGLGAGLSEIIVGALVAALSFGATRFAHTYAGASFYDRGGAPMVDVQSLRMKDGTILMKALLLQSMPSTVYIKPEEVWKVLTMVPFDLIKQMPVFLYQGYKACKSKGDAAKGMEGN
;
A
#
# COMPACT_ATOMS: atom_id res chain seq x y z
N MET A 1 3.46 2.36 -6.96
CA MET A 1 2.81 1.50 -5.96
C MET A 1 1.40 1.99 -5.63
N THR A 2 1.22 3.27 -5.29
CA THR A 2 -0.10 3.90 -5.05
C THR A 2 -1.11 3.67 -6.17
N ALA A 3 -0.72 3.85 -7.44
CA ALA A 3 -1.60 3.59 -8.58
C ALA A 3 -2.12 2.14 -8.65
N ILE A 4 -1.30 1.15 -8.27
CA ILE A 4 -1.68 -0.28 -8.24
C ILE A 4 -2.71 -0.50 -7.12
N LEU A 5 -2.43 0.02 -5.92
CA LEU A 5 -3.34 -0.09 -4.77
C LEU A 5 -4.70 0.55 -5.08
N ASN A 6 -4.69 1.73 -5.69
CA ASN A 6 -5.93 2.43 -6.06
C ASN A 6 -6.66 1.74 -7.22
N SER A 7 -5.94 1.07 -8.14
CA SER A 7 -6.57 0.23 -9.16
C SER A 7 -7.32 -0.96 -8.55
N LEU A 8 -6.76 -1.59 -7.50
CA LEU A 8 -7.44 -2.64 -6.75
C LEU A 8 -8.69 -2.09 -6.04
N VAL A 9 -8.61 -0.89 -5.45
CA VAL A 9 -9.78 -0.21 -4.86
C VAL A 9 -10.85 0.07 -5.92
N THR A 10 -10.49 0.43 -7.15
CA THR A 10 -11.43 0.60 -8.25
C THR A 10 -12.19 -0.70 -8.58
N VAL A 11 -11.49 -1.83 -8.63
CA VAL A 11 -12.10 -3.15 -8.85
C VAL A 11 -13.06 -3.50 -7.71
N LEU A 12 -12.67 -3.24 -6.46
CA LEU A 12 -13.53 -3.44 -5.29
C LEU A 12 -14.76 -2.53 -5.29
N GLY A 13 -14.62 -1.27 -5.71
CA GLY A 13 -15.72 -0.34 -5.88
C GLY A 13 -16.71 -0.82 -6.95
N ALA A 14 -16.20 -1.30 -8.10
CA ALA A 14 -17.04 -1.89 -9.14
C ALA A 14 -17.77 -3.15 -8.65
N TRP A 15 -17.08 -4.00 -7.88
CA TRP A 15 -17.70 -5.17 -7.27
C TRP A 15 -18.85 -4.78 -6.33
N LEU A 16 -18.71 -3.76 -5.49
CA LEU A 16 -19.79 -3.27 -4.61
C LEU A 16 -21.03 -2.76 -5.34
N VAL A 17 -20.87 -2.27 -6.57
CA VAL A 17 -22.01 -1.86 -7.41
C VAL A 17 -22.74 -3.09 -7.97
N VAL A 18 -22.01 -4.14 -8.34
CA VAL A 18 -22.57 -5.32 -9.02
C VAL A 18 -23.05 -6.39 -8.03
N SER A 19 -22.34 -6.62 -6.94
CA SER A 19 -22.60 -7.71 -5.98
C SER A 19 -24.01 -7.69 -5.39
N PRO A 20 -24.64 -6.55 -5.07
CA PRO A 20 -26.00 -6.54 -4.52
C PRO A 20 -27.04 -7.19 -5.45
N TYR A 21 -26.87 -7.04 -6.77
CA TYR A 21 -27.76 -7.65 -7.76
C TYR A 21 -27.57 -9.17 -7.85
N LEU A 22 -26.31 -9.63 -7.72
CA LEU A 22 -25.97 -11.06 -7.73
C LEU A 22 -26.40 -11.77 -6.45
N LEU A 23 -26.30 -11.07 -5.31
CA LEU A 23 -26.63 -11.60 -3.98
C LEU A 23 -28.11 -11.42 -3.62
N GLY A 24 -28.90 -10.78 -4.49
CA GLY A 24 -30.33 -10.55 -4.25
C GLY A 24 -30.62 -9.53 -3.14
N THR A 25 -29.67 -8.66 -2.83
CA THR A 25 -29.81 -7.60 -1.82
C THR A 25 -30.86 -6.57 -2.27
N ARG A 26 -31.73 -6.13 -1.35
CA ARG A 26 -32.83 -5.20 -1.66
C ARG A 26 -32.91 -4.06 -0.65
N GLY A 27 -33.69 -3.04 -0.99
CA GLY A 27 -34.02 -1.93 -0.10
C GLY A 27 -32.81 -1.05 0.25
N VAL A 28 -32.70 -0.68 1.54
CA VAL A 28 -31.68 0.27 2.02
C VAL A 28 -30.26 -0.29 1.85
N ALA A 29 -30.05 -1.59 2.06
CA ALA A 29 -28.74 -2.23 1.88
C ALA A 29 -28.24 -2.13 0.42
N LEU A 30 -29.15 -2.32 -0.55
CA LEU A 30 -28.84 -2.16 -1.98
C LEU A 30 -28.39 -0.74 -2.31
N ALA A 31 -29.14 0.26 -1.84
CA ALA A 31 -28.84 1.67 -2.09
C ALA A 31 -27.48 2.08 -1.50
N ILE A 32 -27.18 1.63 -0.27
CA ILE A 32 -25.91 1.92 0.41
C ILE A 32 -24.74 1.26 -0.31
N ALA A 33 -24.86 -0.02 -0.70
CA ALA A 33 -23.80 -0.73 -1.40
C ALA A 33 -23.46 -0.08 -2.76
N ILE A 34 -24.48 0.29 -3.54
CA ILE A 34 -24.29 0.97 -4.82
C ILE A 34 -23.67 2.37 -4.61
N ALA A 35 -24.19 3.15 -3.66
CA ALA A 35 -23.68 4.50 -3.41
C ALA A 35 -22.22 4.46 -2.94
N ALA A 36 -21.89 3.61 -1.96
CA ALA A 36 -20.53 3.44 -1.47
C ALA A 36 -19.59 2.90 -2.56
N GLY A 37 -20.05 1.92 -3.36
CA GLY A 37 -19.29 1.39 -4.50
C GLY A 37 -19.00 2.45 -5.56
N ALA A 38 -20.00 3.26 -5.93
CA ALA A 38 -19.84 4.35 -6.89
C ALA A 38 -18.89 5.44 -6.38
N ILE A 39 -19.00 5.83 -5.09
CA ILE A 39 -18.08 6.78 -4.47
C ILE A 39 -16.65 6.23 -4.47
N ALA A 40 -16.45 4.98 -4.03
CA ALA A 40 -15.13 4.34 -4.02
C ALA A 40 -14.52 4.24 -5.43
N LEU A 41 -15.34 3.91 -6.43
CA LEU A 41 -14.93 3.82 -7.83
C LEU A 41 -14.49 5.19 -8.36
N VAL A 42 -15.30 6.24 -8.18
CA VAL A 42 -14.98 7.59 -8.65
C VAL A 42 -13.73 8.12 -7.95
N LEU A 43 -13.68 8.04 -6.62
CA LEU A 43 -12.55 8.58 -5.84
C LEU A 43 -11.24 7.85 -6.15
N SER A 44 -11.26 6.52 -6.33
CA SER A 44 -10.06 5.77 -6.70
C SER A 44 -9.57 6.10 -8.12
N ILE A 45 -10.47 6.28 -9.09
CA ILE A 45 -10.09 6.72 -10.44
C ILE A 45 -9.48 8.13 -10.40
N VAL A 46 -10.08 9.04 -9.64
CA VAL A 46 -9.51 10.39 -9.46
C VAL A 46 -8.14 10.30 -8.82
N ALA A 47 -7.95 9.47 -7.79
CA ALA A 47 -6.66 9.28 -7.14
C ALA A 47 -5.58 8.70 -8.08
N ILE A 48 -5.96 7.87 -9.05
CA ILE A 48 -5.04 7.35 -10.09
C ILE A 48 -4.66 8.44 -11.10
N LYS A 49 -5.61 9.26 -11.51
CA LYS A 49 -5.42 10.27 -12.58
C LYS A 49 -4.76 11.56 -12.13
N GLN A 50 -4.54 11.75 -10.82
CA GLN A 50 -3.91 12.95 -10.31
C GLN A 50 -2.43 13.03 -10.66
N GLU A 51 -2.01 14.17 -11.19
CA GLU A 51 -0.60 14.45 -11.50
C GLU A 51 0.29 14.52 -10.25
N ALA A 52 -0.27 15.03 -9.15
CA ALA A 52 0.37 15.10 -7.85
C ALA A 52 -0.44 14.32 -6.82
N TYR A 53 0.21 13.38 -6.14
CA TYR A 53 -0.42 12.53 -5.12
C TYR A 53 -0.96 13.37 -3.95
N LYS A 54 -2.27 13.28 -3.70
CA LYS A 54 -2.95 13.92 -2.56
C LYS A 54 -3.47 12.85 -1.58
N PRO A 55 -2.88 12.72 -0.38
CA PRO A 55 -3.25 11.66 0.57
C PRO A 55 -4.69 11.80 1.11
N THR A 56 -5.31 12.98 0.98
CA THR A 56 -6.69 13.24 1.42
C THR A 56 -7.68 12.27 0.79
N LEU A 57 -7.52 11.92 -0.50
CA LEU A 57 -8.42 11.00 -1.18
C LEU A 57 -8.33 9.59 -0.60
N ASP A 58 -7.12 9.11 -0.32
CA ASP A 58 -6.92 7.78 0.26
C ASP A 58 -7.36 7.72 1.72
N TYR A 59 -7.30 8.83 2.47
CA TYR A 59 -7.92 8.91 3.80
C TYR A 59 -9.46 8.85 3.74
N VAL A 60 -10.08 9.54 2.77
CA VAL A 60 -11.54 9.48 2.56
C VAL A 60 -11.97 8.06 2.15
N LEU A 61 -11.25 7.43 1.23
CA LEU A 61 -11.48 6.03 0.84
C LEU A 61 -11.29 5.08 2.03
N CYS A 62 -10.28 5.32 2.88
CA CYS A 62 -10.06 4.55 4.10
C CYS A 62 -11.25 4.67 5.07
N ALA A 63 -11.70 5.90 5.35
CA ALA A 63 -12.85 6.15 6.21
C ALA A 63 -14.15 5.53 5.64
N LEU A 64 -14.35 5.63 4.32
CA LEU A 64 -15.46 4.99 3.62
C LEU A 64 -15.42 3.46 3.77
N GLY A 65 -14.25 2.84 3.61
CA GLY A 65 -14.07 1.40 3.81
C GLY A 65 -14.40 0.96 5.24
N ILE A 66 -13.95 1.71 6.25
CA ILE A 66 -14.28 1.45 7.66
C ILE A 66 -15.79 1.57 7.90
N ALA A 67 -16.41 2.67 7.42
CA ALA A 67 -17.85 2.89 7.56
C ALA A 67 -18.65 1.76 6.90
N LEU A 68 -18.22 1.30 5.74
CA LEU A 68 -18.86 0.19 5.03
C LEU A 68 -18.71 -1.14 5.77
N ALA A 69 -17.53 -1.41 6.34
CA ALA A 69 -17.32 -2.62 7.13
C ALA A 69 -18.21 -2.63 8.39
N LEU A 70 -18.31 -1.49 9.08
CA LEU A 70 -19.21 -1.32 10.24
C LEU A 70 -20.67 -1.46 9.82
N TRP A 71 -21.07 -0.89 8.69
CA TRP A 71 -22.41 -1.06 8.14
C TRP A 71 -22.72 -2.53 7.84
N GLY A 72 -21.79 -3.26 7.24
CA GLY A 72 -21.91 -4.69 6.99
C GLY A 72 -22.13 -5.49 8.28
N ILE A 73 -21.38 -5.17 9.35
CA ILE A 73 -21.54 -5.81 10.67
C ILE A 73 -22.93 -5.51 11.25
N VAL A 74 -23.33 -4.24 11.28
CA VAL A 74 -24.63 -3.82 11.83
C VAL A 74 -25.77 -4.45 11.04
N GLY A 75 -25.72 -4.39 9.71
CA GLY A 75 -26.78 -4.95 8.88
C GLY A 75 -26.83 -6.48 8.91
N TRP A 76 -25.70 -7.16 9.15
CA TRP A 76 -25.67 -8.60 9.40
C TRP A 76 -26.36 -8.96 10.72
N ILE A 77 -26.00 -8.27 11.81
CA ILE A 77 -26.57 -8.52 13.16
C ILE A 77 -28.05 -8.19 13.21
N ALA A 78 -28.46 -7.08 12.59
CA ALA A 78 -29.84 -6.59 12.62
C ALA A 78 -30.74 -7.19 11.52
N GLY A 79 -30.22 -8.07 10.66
CA GLY A 79 -30.98 -8.68 9.56
C GLY A 79 -31.44 -7.68 8.49
N LEU A 80 -30.73 -6.56 8.32
CA LEU A 80 -31.09 -5.47 7.41
C LEU A 80 -30.62 -5.68 5.96
N GLY A 81 -30.14 -6.88 5.63
CA GLY A 81 -29.73 -7.28 4.28
C GLY A 81 -28.30 -6.85 3.89
N ALA A 82 -27.52 -6.24 4.78
CA ALA A 82 -26.08 -6.07 4.57
C ALA A 82 -25.36 -7.37 4.94
N GLY A 83 -24.37 -7.75 4.13
CA GLY A 83 -23.77 -9.08 4.14
C GLY A 83 -22.27 -9.08 4.47
N LEU A 84 -21.68 -10.28 4.38
CA LEU A 84 -20.24 -10.48 4.45
C LEU A 84 -19.49 -9.74 3.33
N SER A 85 -20.14 -9.49 2.19
CA SER A 85 -19.54 -8.75 1.06
C SER A 85 -19.15 -7.34 1.50
N GLU A 86 -20.05 -6.59 2.14
CA GLU A 86 -19.81 -5.23 2.63
C GLU A 86 -18.72 -5.20 3.71
N ILE A 87 -18.68 -6.21 4.58
CA ILE A 87 -17.65 -6.36 5.62
C ILE A 87 -16.27 -6.56 4.99
N ILE A 88 -16.14 -7.56 4.12
CA ILE A 88 -14.87 -7.96 3.50
C ILE A 88 -14.36 -6.83 2.60
N VAL A 89 -15.23 -6.33 1.72
CA VAL A 89 -14.83 -5.29 0.76
C VAL A 89 -14.55 -3.98 1.49
N GLY A 90 -15.35 -3.60 2.50
CA GLY A 90 -15.07 -2.44 3.33
C GLY A 90 -13.70 -2.51 4.01
N ALA A 91 -13.38 -3.65 4.62
CA ALA A 91 -12.08 -3.87 5.26
C ALA A 91 -10.92 -3.83 4.26
N LEU A 92 -11.08 -4.42 3.06
CA LEU A 92 -10.06 -4.39 2.01
C LEU A 92 -9.86 -2.98 1.46
N VAL A 93 -10.93 -2.23 1.18
CA VAL A 93 -10.86 -0.84 0.74
C VAL A 93 -10.14 0.00 1.80
N ALA A 94 -10.45 -0.19 3.08
CA ALA A 94 -9.76 0.50 4.17
C ALA A 94 -8.26 0.17 4.21
N ALA A 95 -7.91 -1.11 4.17
CA ALA A 95 -6.52 -1.56 4.25
C ALA A 95 -5.69 -1.09 3.04
N LEU A 96 -6.22 -1.19 1.82
CA LEU A 96 -5.53 -0.79 0.59
C LEU A 96 -5.34 0.72 0.53
N SER A 97 -6.38 1.49 0.88
CA SER A 97 -6.31 2.96 0.88
C SER A 97 -5.37 3.46 1.98
N PHE A 98 -5.40 2.85 3.16
CA PHE A 98 -4.40 3.12 4.20
C PHE A 98 -2.99 2.78 3.71
N GLY A 99 -2.80 1.64 3.04
CA GLY A 99 -1.53 1.26 2.42
C GLY A 99 -1.04 2.31 1.41
N ALA A 100 -1.93 2.84 0.56
CA ALA A 100 -1.59 3.87 -0.41
C ALA A 100 -0.97 5.11 0.26
N THR A 101 -1.50 5.53 1.43
CA THR A 101 -0.91 6.64 2.21
C THR A 101 0.52 6.39 2.70
N ARG A 102 0.91 5.12 2.88
CA ARG A 102 2.22 4.75 3.43
C ARG A 102 3.25 4.51 2.33
N PHE A 103 2.82 4.03 1.17
CA PHE A 103 3.69 3.72 0.03
C PHE A 103 3.77 4.84 -1.03
N ALA A 104 3.29 6.04 -0.72
CA ALA A 104 3.36 7.20 -1.59
C ALA A 104 4.79 7.76 -1.75
N HIS A 105 5.61 7.64 -0.71
CA HIS A 105 6.99 8.13 -0.74
C HIS A 105 7.94 7.01 -1.17
N THR A 106 8.64 7.25 -2.28
CA THR A 106 9.84 6.48 -2.63
C THR A 106 11.02 7.19 -1.98
N TYR A 107 11.68 6.53 -1.02
CA TYR A 107 12.86 7.10 -0.37
C TYR A 107 14.06 7.09 -1.32
N ALA A 108 14.89 8.13 -1.24
CA ALA A 108 16.04 8.36 -2.13
C ALA A 108 17.24 7.46 -1.76
N GLY A 109 17.04 6.15 -1.93
CA GLY A 109 18.06 5.13 -1.69
C GLY A 109 18.01 4.48 -0.31
N ALA A 110 18.88 3.49 -0.12
CA ALA A 110 19.00 2.72 1.11
C ALA A 110 20.46 2.36 1.37
N SER A 111 20.97 2.70 2.56
CA SER A 111 22.34 2.38 2.95
C SER A 111 22.37 1.17 3.90
N PHE A 112 23.25 0.22 3.61
CA PHE A 112 23.55 -0.95 4.43
C PHE A 112 24.90 -0.76 5.12
N TYR A 113 24.97 -1.08 6.40
CA TYR A 113 26.12 -0.80 7.27
C TYR A 113 26.80 -2.10 7.70
N ASP A 114 28.11 -2.03 7.94
CA ASP A 114 28.88 -3.09 8.58
C ASP A 114 28.52 -3.20 10.08
N ARG A 115 28.97 -4.28 10.74
CA ARG A 115 28.85 -4.49 12.19
C ARG A 115 29.46 -3.34 13.01
N GLY A 116 30.46 -2.64 12.47
CA GLY A 116 31.06 -1.44 13.06
C GLY A 116 30.29 -0.13 12.80
N GLY A 117 29.19 -0.17 12.05
CA GLY A 117 28.37 1.01 11.73
C GLY A 117 28.85 1.83 10.52
N ALA A 118 29.90 1.40 9.81
CA ALA A 118 30.34 2.05 8.59
C ALA A 118 29.46 1.66 7.39
N PRO A 119 28.99 2.59 6.54
CA PRO A 119 28.17 2.27 5.38
C PRO A 119 28.97 1.50 4.32
N MET A 120 28.53 0.28 3.99
CA MET A 120 29.21 -0.59 3.01
C MET A 120 28.57 -0.54 1.63
N VAL A 121 27.24 -0.43 1.56
CA VAL A 121 26.50 -0.43 0.30
C VAL A 121 25.45 0.66 0.36
N ASP A 122 25.55 1.65 -0.51
CA ASP A 122 24.54 2.69 -0.63
C ASP A 122 23.77 2.54 -1.94
N VAL A 123 22.56 2.01 -1.84
CA VAL A 123 21.71 1.70 -2.99
C VAL A 123 21.04 2.97 -3.46
N GLN A 124 21.31 3.38 -4.69
CA GLN A 124 20.73 4.58 -5.30
C GLN A 124 19.46 4.28 -6.09
N SER A 125 19.39 3.11 -6.74
CA SER A 125 18.20 2.71 -7.49
C SER A 125 18.13 1.20 -7.71
N LEU A 126 16.91 0.67 -7.75
CA LEU A 126 16.61 -0.65 -8.31
C LEU A 126 15.66 -0.49 -9.49
N ARG A 127 15.97 -1.15 -10.61
CA ARG A 127 15.10 -1.20 -11.79
C ARG A 127 15.05 -2.60 -12.35
N MET A 128 13.95 -2.96 -12.99
CA MET A 128 13.88 -4.15 -13.84
C MET A 128 14.41 -3.82 -15.23
N LYS A 129 15.29 -4.66 -15.77
CA LYS A 129 15.76 -4.57 -17.15
C LYS A 129 16.02 -5.98 -17.69
N ASP A 130 15.45 -6.29 -18.85
CA ASP A 130 15.69 -7.56 -19.57
C ASP A 130 15.47 -8.82 -18.70
N GLY A 131 14.43 -8.82 -17.85
CA GLY A 131 14.12 -9.94 -16.94
C GLY A 131 15.05 -10.06 -15.72
N THR A 132 15.99 -9.13 -15.53
CA THR A 132 16.89 -9.06 -14.38
C THR A 132 16.65 -7.81 -13.54
N ILE A 133 17.02 -7.87 -12.26
CA ILE A 133 17.02 -6.68 -11.39
C ILE A 133 18.37 -6.00 -11.52
N LEU A 134 18.34 -4.72 -11.89
CA LEU A 134 19.51 -3.87 -12.09
C LEU A 134 19.57 -2.89 -10.90
N MET A 135 20.55 -3.10 -10.03
CA MET A 135 20.78 -2.32 -8.82
C MET A 135 21.98 -1.39 -9.04
N LYS A 136 21.78 -0.09 -8.90
CA LYS A 136 22.88 0.88 -8.84
C LYS A 136 23.19 1.16 -7.38
N ALA A 137 24.43 0.90 -6.96
CA ALA A 137 24.87 1.14 -5.60
C ALA A 137 26.31 1.67 -5.56
N LEU A 138 26.62 2.49 -4.56
CA LEU A 138 27.99 2.82 -4.19
C LEU A 138 28.48 1.74 -3.23
N LEU A 139 29.50 0.99 -3.66
CA LEU A 139 30.19 0.03 -2.81
C LEU A 139 31.33 0.76 -2.09
N LEU A 140 31.42 0.56 -0.76
CA LEU A 140 32.44 1.17 0.11
C LEU A 140 32.56 2.69 -0.10
N GLN A 141 31.42 3.36 -0.34
CA GLN A 141 31.29 4.80 -0.56
C GLN A 141 32.06 5.41 -1.75
N SER A 142 32.76 4.62 -2.58
CA SER A 142 33.72 5.17 -3.55
C SER A 142 33.59 4.62 -4.96
N MET A 143 32.92 3.47 -5.16
CA MET A 143 32.77 2.86 -6.48
C MET A 143 31.29 2.71 -6.86
N PRO A 144 30.76 3.55 -7.78
CA PRO A 144 29.44 3.34 -8.33
C PRO A 144 29.46 2.09 -9.21
N SER A 145 28.76 1.04 -8.77
CA SER A 145 28.65 -0.22 -9.49
C SER A 145 27.20 -0.51 -9.86
N THR A 146 27.02 -1.08 -11.03
CA THR A 146 25.74 -1.59 -11.51
C THR A 146 25.73 -3.10 -11.34
N VAL A 147 25.01 -3.59 -10.35
CA VAL A 147 24.88 -5.00 -10.03
C VAL A 147 23.68 -5.58 -10.76
N TYR A 148 23.89 -6.65 -11.51
CA TYR A 148 22.84 -7.43 -12.16
C TYR A 148 22.48 -8.62 -11.28
N ILE A 149 21.23 -8.68 -10.84
CA ILE A 149 20.70 -9.75 -10.01
C ILE A 149 19.76 -10.60 -10.88
N LYS A 150 20.15 -11.86 -11.08
CA LYS A 150 19.36 -12.83 -11.85
C LYS A 150 18.22 -13.42 -11.00
N PRO A 151 17.12 -13.87 -11.62
CA PRO A 151 15.99 -14.47 -10.90
C PRO A 151 16.38 -15.64 -9.98
N GLU A 152 17.33 -16.48 -10.40
CA GLU A 152 17.76 -17.65 -9.63
C GLU A 152 18.44 -17.24 -8.32
N GLU A 153 19.17 -16.12 -8.32
CA GLU A 153 19.82 -15.59 -7.13
C GLU A 153 18.79 -15.00 -6.16
N VAL A 154 17.73 -14.36 -6.66
CA VAL A 154 16.61 -13.88 -5.82
C VAL A 154 15.93 -15.05 -5.11
N TRP A 155 15.70 -16.17 -5.82
CA TRP A 155 15.11 -17.37 -5.23
C TRP A 155 15.98 -17.94 -4.11
N LYS A 156 17.30 -18.06 -4.34
CA LYS A 156 18.24 -18.52 -3.29
C LYS A 156 18.20 -17.63 -2.06
N VAL A 157 18.21 -16.30 -2.24
CA VAL A 157 18.12 -15.35 -1.13
C VAL A 157 16.82 -15.53 -0.35
N LEU A 158 15.68 -15.72 -1.04
CA LEU A 158 14.40 -15.96 -0.38
C LEU A 158 14.44 -17.21 0.51
N THR A 159 15.10 -18.28 0.06
CA THR A 159 15.25 -19.52 0.85
C THR A 159 16.18 -19.37 2.06
N MET A 160 17.05 -18.35 2.08
CA MET A 160 17.93 -18.07 3.21
C MET A 160 17.23 -17.26 4.32
N VAL A 161 16.04 -16.71 4.08
CA VAL A 161 15.29 -15.94 5.07
C VAL A 161 14.71 -16.90 6.13
N PRO A 162 15.20 -16.88 7.38
CA PRO A 162 14.68 -17.76 8.41
C PRO A 162 13.27 -17.33 8.82
N PHE A 163 12.47 -18.29 9.28
CA PHE A 163 11.09 -18.02 9.68
C PHE A 163 10.97 -16.98 10.81
N ASP A 164 11.95 -16.94 11.72
CA ASP A 164 12.01 -15.93 12.78
C ASP A 164 12.13 -14.50 12.23
N LEU A 165 12.89 -14.32 11.15
CA LEU A 165 12.99 -13.02 10.48
C LEU A 165 11.67 -12.64 9.82
N ILE A 166 10.98 -13.58 9.18
CA ILE A 166 9.65 -13.37 8.60
C ILE A 166 8.67 -12.89 9.67
N LYS A 167 8.69 -13.52 10.85
CA LYS A 167 7.82 -13.16 11.98
C LYS A 167 8.11 -11.76 12.53
N GLN A 168 9.37 -11.33 12.56
CA GLN A 168 9.77 -10.02 13.06
C GLN A 168 9.69 -8.91 12.00
N MET A 169 9.61 -9.28 10.72
CA MET A 169 9.57 -8.36 9.59
C MET A 169 8.50 -7.27 9.71
N PRO A 170 7.24 -7.54 10.14
CA PRO A 170 6.23 -6.49 10.29
C PRO A 170 6.64 -5.41 11.30
N VAL A 171 7.20 -5.81 12.44
CA VAL A 171 7.67 -4.87 13.48
C VAL A 171 8.85 -4.06 12.97
N PHE A 172 9.80 -4.73 12.30
CA PHE A 172 10.99 -4.09 11.75
C PHE A 172 10.63 -3.05 10.67
N LEU A 173 9.72 -3.39 9.76
CA LEU A 173 9.22 -2.47 8.74
C LEU A 173 8.49 -1.27 9.36
N TYR A 174 7.70 -1.48 10.41
CA TYR A 174 7.01 -0.38 11.11
C TYR A 174 8.00 0.58 11.79
N GLN A 175 9.05 0.06 12.43
CA GLN A 175 10.11 0.87 13.03
C GLN A 175 10.85 1.70 11.96
N GLY A 176 11.22 1.08 10.84
CA GLY A 176 11.82 1.78 9.70
C GLY A 176 10.91 2.88 9.15
N TYR A 177 9.63 2.59 8.94
CA TYR A 177 8.64 3.56 8.50
C TYR A 177 8.56 4.78 9.45
N LYS A 178 8.47 4.53 10.77
CA LYS A 178 8.38 5.61 11.77
C LYS A 178 9.62 6.52 11.73
N ALA A 179 10.80 5.92 11.62
CA ALA A 179 12.06 6.67 11.54
C ALA A 179 12.15 7.50 10.25
N CYS A 180 11.79 6.92 9.11
CA CYS A 180 11.80 7.63 7.83
C CYS A 180 10.77 8.78 7.79
N LYS A 181 9.58 8.58 8.37
CA LYS A 181 8.58 9.64 8.49
C LYS A 181 9.10 10.81 9.33
N SER A 182 9.66 10.51 10.52
CA SER A 182 10.22 11.54 11.41
C SER A 182 11.33 12.37 10.74
N LYS A 183 12.20 11.73 9.94
CA LYS A 183 13.26 12.44 9.20
C LYS A 183 12.69 13.30 8.06
N GLY A 184 11.67 12.81 7.35
CA GLY A 184 10.98 13.58 6.30
C GLY A 184 10.23 14.80 6.84
N ASP A 185 9.58 14.66 8.00
CA ASP A 185 8.86 15.77 8.66
C ASP A 185 9.85 16.82 9.20
N ALA A 186 11.00 16.40 9.75
CA ALA A 186 12.06 17.31 10.20
C ALA A 186 12.71 18.10 9.05
N ALA A 187 12.93 17.47 7.89
CA ALA A 187 13.49 18.13 6.72
C ALA A 187 12.55 19.22 6.16
N LYS A 188 11.24 18.96 6.11
CA LYS A 188 10.24 19.96 5.68
C LYS A 188 10.08 21.14 6.65
N GLY A 189 10.38 20.95 7.94
CA GLY A 189 10.35 22.01 8.94
C GLY A 189 11.51 23.01 8.82
N MET A 190 12.63 22.63 8.17
CA MET A 190 13.79 23.52 7.96
C MET A 190 13.68 24.34 6.66
N GLU A 191 12.93 23.88 5.65
CA GLU A 191 12.69 24.63 4.41
C GLU A 191 11.55 25.67 4.52
N GLY A 192 10.79 25.64 5.63
CA GLY A 192 9.66 26.53 5.89
C GLY A 192 9.94 27.67 6.86
N ASN A 193 11.21 27.93 7.20
CA ASN A 193 11.67 28.99 8.10
C ASN A 193 12.75 29.82 7.41
#